data_AF-A0A089M4D8-F1
#
_entry.id   AF-A0A089M4D8-F1
#
_cell.length_a   1.000
_cell.length_b   1.000
_cell.length_c   1.000
_cell.angle_alpha   90.00
_cell.angle_beta   90.00
_cell.angle_gamma   90.00
#
_symmetry.space_group_name_H-M   'P 1'
#
loop_
_entity.id
_entity.type
_entity.pdbx_description
1 polymer ?
#
loop_
_entity_poly.entity_id
_entity_poly.type
_entity_poly.pdbx_seq_one_letter_code
_entity_poly.pdbx_strand_id
1 'polypeptide(L)'
;MIQRRYEISDDQWEQIKGMFPPYKTGRPIKLSERTMFNAFLWIARSGAAWRDLPEERYGSWKTVYSRFCKWRDTGLLVAIFQTLQVEPDFENLSIDSTSVKAHQHSAGAKKTLQDTK
;
A
#
# COMPACT_ATOMS: atom_id res chain seq x y z
N MET A 1 6.52 -9.19 20.93
CA MET A 1 5.09 -9.59 20.82
C MET A 1 4.88 -10.33 19.51
N ILE A 2 3.90 -11.23 19.39
CA ILE A 2 3.64 -11.97 18.14
C ILE A 2 3.17 -10.97 17.08
N GLN A 3 4.00 -10.72 16.07
CA GLN A 3 3.64 -9.90 14.92
C GLN A 3 2.60 -10.66 14.08
N ARG A 4 1.48 -10.01 13.79
CA ARG A 4 0.43 -10.57 12.94
C ARG A 4 0.76 -10.25 11.48
N ARG A 5 0.46 -11.20 10.57
CA ARG A 5 0.78 -11.15 9.13
C ARG A 5 0.53 -9.81 8.44
N TYR A 6 -0.47 -9.05 8.90
CA TYR A 6 -0.88 -7.80 8.28
C TYR A 6 -0.60 -6.54 9.10
N GLU A 7 0.25 -6.63 10.13
CA GLU A 7 0.55 -5.52 11.02
C GLU A 7 2.02 -5.12 10.95
N ILE A 8 2.30 -3.83 11.16
CA ILE A 8 3.67 -3.29 11.24
C ILE A 8 4.37 -3.75 12.51
N SER A 9 5.66 -4.06 12.41
CA SER A 9 6.48 -4.39 13.60
C SER A 9 6.61 -3.18 14.53
N ASP A 10 7.01 -3.43 15.78
CA ASP A 10 7.26 -2.35 16.74
C ASP A 10 8.41 -1.45 16.25
N ASP A 11 9.47 -2.03 15.68
CA ASP A 11 10.64 -1.29 15.18
C ASP A 11 10.28 -0.41 13.97
N GLN A 12 9.54 -0.97 13.01
CA GLN A 12 9.05 -0.20 11.86
C GLN A 12 8.11 0.92 12.33
N TRP A 13 7.24 0.65 13.30
CA TRP A 13 6.36 1.68 13.87
C TRP A 13 7.16 2.81 14.52
N GLU A 14 8.20 2.49 15.28
CA GLU A 14 9.04 3.47 15.98
C GLU A 14 9.71 4.43 14.99
N GLN A 15 10.12 3.94 13.81
CA GLN A 15 10.71 4.77 12.75
C GLN A 15 9.72 5.79 12.17
N ILE A 16 8.44 5.42 12.03
CA ILE A 16 7.45 6.25 11.30
C ILE A 16 6.45 6.98 12.19
N LYS A 17 6.34 6.64 13.48
CA LYS A 17 5.29 7.19 14.37
C LYS A 17 5.27 8.71 14.41
N GLY A 18 6.45 9.34 14.28
CA GLY A 18 6.61 10.80 14.30
C GLY A 18 6.15 11.49 13.01
N MET A 19 5.92 10.74 11.92
CA MET A 19 5.45 11.28 10.64
C MET A 19 3.94 11.53 10.63
N PHE A 20 3.20 10.88 11.51
CA PHE A 20 1.75 11.04 11.57
C PHE A 20 1.38 12.41 12.13
N PRO A 21 0.52 13.17 11.43
CA PRO A 21 0.15 14.50 11.88
C PRO A 21 -0.63 14.41 13.21
N PRO A 22 -0.34 15.29 14.18
CA PRO A 22 -1.08 15.33 15.44
C PRO A 22 -2.56 15.60 15.16
N TYR A 23 -3.44 15.04 16.00
CA TYR A 23 -4.86 15.38 15.96
C TYR A 23 -5.06 16.85 16.30
N LYS A 24 -5.40 17.66 15.30
CA LYS A 24 -5.57 19.12 15.48
C LYS A 24 -6.99 19.56 15.84
N THR A 25 -8.04 18.73 15.67
CA THR A 25 -9.43 19.15 15.96
C THR A 25 -10.41 17.96 16.06
N GLY A 26 -11.41 18.04 16.94
CA GLY A 26 -12.58 17.15 17.02
C GLY A 26 -12.63 16.21 18.24
N ARG A 27 -13.65 15.34 18.29
CA ARG A 27 -13.77 14.28 19.30
C ARG A 27 -12.55 13.34 19.19
N PRO A 28 -11.85 13.03 20.29
CA PRO A 28 -10.73 12.09 20.27
C PRO A 28 -11.18 10.78 19.61
N ILE A 29 -10.50 10.39 18.54
CA ILE A 29 -10.74 9.08 17.94
C ILE A 29 -10.23 8.03 18.92
N LYS A 30 -11.05 7.02 19.20
CA LYS A 30 -10.70 5.92 20.12
C LYS A 30 -9.54 5.05 19.61
N LEU A 31 -9.18 5.18 18.33
CA LEU A 31 -8.16 4.37 17.66
C LEU A 31 -6.84 5.13 17.57
N SER A 32 -5.75 4.48 17.94
CA SER A 32 -4.41 5.01 17.74
C SER A 32 -4.06 5.13 16.25
N GLU A 33 -3.12 6.00 15.90
CA GLU A 33 -2.57 6.12 14.54
C GLU A 33 -2.03 4.77 14.04
N ARG A 34 -1.38 4.00 14.93
CA ARG A 34 -0.90 2.66 14.63
C ARG A 34 -2.02 1.72 14.24
N THR A 35 -3.14 1.76 14.97
CA THR A 35 -4.30 0.91 14.69
C THR A 35 -4.91 1.26 13.32
N MET A 36 -5.03 2.55 13.01
CA MET A 36 -5.52 2.99 11.69
C MET A 36 -4.56 2.61 10.56
N PHE A 37 -3.25 2.71 10.79
CA PHE A 37 -2.25 2.29 9.81
C PHE A 37 -2.26 0.77 9.59
N ASN A 38 -2.37 -0.02 10.66
CA ASN A 38 -2.54 -1.47 10.57
C ASN A 38 -3.85 -1.86 9.87
N ALA A 39 -4.94 -1.10 10.04
CA ALA A 39 -6.18 -1.32 9.32
C ALA A 39 -6.01 -1.13 7.81
N PHE A 40 -5.28 -0.08 7.42
CA PHE A 40 -4.88 0.14 6.03
C PHE A 40 -4.00 -1.00 5.50
N LEU A 41 -2.97 -1.42 6.24
CA LEU A 41 -2.10 -2.54 5.83
C LEU A 41 -2.88 -3.85 5.68
N TRP A 42 -3.88 -4.08 6.53
CA TRP A 42 -4.78 -5.23 6.41
C TRP A 42 -5.54 -5.22 5.09
N ILE A 43 -6.14 -4.09 4.72
CA ILE A 43 -6.83 -3.95 3.43
C ILE A 43 -5.85 -4.10 2.27
N ALA A 44 -4.70 -3.41 2.31
CA ALA A 44 -3.72 -3.43 1.23
C ALA A 44 -3.15 -4.83 0.98
N ARG A 45 -2.89 -5.61 2.03
CA ARG A 45 -2.32 -6.96 1.91
C ARG A 45 -3.36 -8.05 1.65
N SER A 46 -4.58 -7.90 2.17
CA SER A 46 -5.64 -8.88 1.95
C SER A 46 -6.38 -8.70 0.62
N GLY A 47 -6.41 -7.47 0.08
CA GLY A 47 -7.24 -7.12 -1.07
C GLY A 47 -8.74 -7.12 -0.79
N ALA A 48 -9.16 -7.27 0.48
CA ALA A 48 -10.57 -7.32 0.86
C ALA A 48 -11.27 -5.97 0.62
N ALA A 49 -12.59 -6.00 0.47
CA ALA A 49 -13.37 -4.79 0.36
C ALA A 49 -13.31 -4.00 1.68
N TRP A 50 -13.35 -2.66 1.61
CA TRP A 50 -13.34 -1.80 2.80
C TRP A 50 -14.43 -2.14 3.82
N ARG A 51 -15.61 -2.61 3.35
CA ARG A 51 -16.72 -2.99 4.22
C ARG A 51 -16.47 -4.26 5.04
N ASP A 52 -15.49 -5.07 4.63
CA ASP A 52 -15.12 -6.33 5.29
C ASP A 52 -14.03 -6.11 6.34
N LEU A 53 -13.61 -4.86 6.57
CA LEU A 53 -12.64 -4.53 7.61
C LEU A 53 -13.17 -4.99 8.97
N PRO A 54 -12.40 -5.78 9.75
CA PRO A 54 -12.84 -6.23 11.08
C PRO A 54 -13.05 -5.07 12.06
N GLU A 55 -14.30 -4.61 12.21
CA GLU A 55 -14.64 -3.43 13.03
C GLU A 55 -14.30 -3.61 14.51
N GLU A 56 -14.39 -4.83 15.04
CA GLU A 56 -14.03 -5.16 16.42
C GLU A 56 -12.58 -4.80 16.75
N ARG A 57 -11.69 -4.82 15.74
CA ARG A 57 -10.26 -4.57 15.91
C ARG A 57 -9.86 -3.18 15.44
N TYR A 58 -10.30 -2.81 14.25
CA TYR A 58 -9.83 -1.61 13.55
C TYR A 58 -10.83 -0.45 13.62
N GLY A 59 -11.98 -0.69 14.25
CA GLY A 59 -13.11 0.23 14.29
C GLY A 59 -13.78 0.42 12.93
N SER A 60 -14.64 1.43 12.84
CA SER A 60 -15.47 1.63 11.65
C SER A 60 -14.65 1.88 10.40
N TRP A 61 -14.93 1.10 9.35
CA TRP A 61 -14.27 1.22 8.05
C TRP A 61 -14.38 2.62 7.45
N LYS A 62 -15.47 3.35 7.71
CA LYS A 62 -15.67 4.73 7.21
C LYS A 62 -14.61 5.68 7.77
N THR A 63 -14.30 5.53 9.06
CA THR A 63 -13.29 6.34 9.74
C THR A 63 -11.90 6.04 9.19
N VAL A 64 -11.56 4.76 9.04
CA VAL A 64 -10.27 4.33 8.48
C VAL A 64 -10.13 4.82 7.04
N TYR A 65 -11.16 4.66 6.21
CA TYR A 65 -11.15 5.12 4.81
C TYR A 65 -10.97 6.63 4.70
N SER A 66 -11.70 7.42 5.50
CA SER A 66 -11.56 8.88 5.51
C SER A 66 -10.13 9.31 5.86
N ARG A 67 -9.52 8.64 6.86
CA ARG A 67 -8.14 8.92 7.27
C ARG A 67 -7.13 8.49 6.21
N PHE A 68 -7.35 7.34 5.58
CA PHE A 68 -6.55 6.86 4.46
C PHE A 68 -6.55 7.88 3.31
N CYS A 69 -7.72 8.37 2.89
CA CYS A 69 -7.80 9.40 1.84
C CYS A 69 -7.00 10.64 2.22
N LYS A 70 -7.11 11.11 3.47
CA LYS A 70 -6.31 12.24 3.95
C LYS A 70 -4.80 11.98 3.86
N TRP A 71 -4.33 10.80 4.29
CA TRP A 71 -2.90 10.46 4.23
C TRP A 71 -2.39 10.26 2.79
N ARG A 72 -3.23 9.72 1.91
CA ARG A 72 -2.95 9.63 0.47
C ARG A 72 -2.79 11.03 -0.12
N ASP A 73 -3.76 11.91 0.12
CA ASP A 73 -3.80 13.25 -0.48
C ASP A 73 -2.68 14.16 0.03
N THR A 74 -2.20 13.95 1.27
CA THR A 74 -1.03 14.65 1.81
C THR A 74 0.30 14.02 1.40
N GLY A 75 0.31 12.90 0.67
CA GLY A 75 1.53 12.16 0.33
C GLY A 75 2.21 11.44 1.51
N LEU A 76 1.55 11.37 2.68
CA LEU A 76 2.13 10.78 3.89
C LEU A 76 2.44 9.29 3.69
N LEU A 77 1.55 8.56 3.01
CA LEU A 77 1.77 7.14 2.75
C LEU A 77 3.04 6.91 1.93
N VAL A 78 3.27 7.72 0.89
CA VAL A 78 4.48 7.64 0.06
C VAL A 78 5.73 7.89 0.90
N ALA A 79 5.72 8.93 1.74
CA ALA A 79 6.83 9.22 2.63
C ALA A 79 7.11 8.06 3.61
N ILE A 80 6.07 7.48 4.22
CA ILE A 80 6.19 6.31 5.11
C ILE A 80 6.81 5.12 4.36
N PHE A 81 6.33 4.81 3.16
CA PHE A 81 6.88 3.70 2.37
C PHE A 81 8.35 3.92 2.04
N GLN A 82 8.74 5.14 1.67
CA GLN A 82 10.15 5.48 1.42
C GLN A 82 11.02 5.32 2.66
N THR A 83 10.53 5.71 3.84
CA THR A 83 11.25 5.53 5.11
C THR A 83 11.44 4.05 5.46
N LEU A 84 10.46 3.20 5.17
CA LEU A 84 10.51 1.77 5.51
C LEU A 84 11.19 0.89 4.45
N GLN A 85 11.54 1.43 3.28
CA GLN A 85 12.13 0.69 2.14
C GLN A 85 13.60 0.27 2.33
N VAL A 86 14.20 0.50 3.50
CA VAL A 86 15.65 0.35 3.72
C VAL A 86 16.12 -1.11 3.57
N GLU A 87 15.28 -2.11 3.86
CA GLU A 87 15.54 -3.53 3.54
C GLU A 87 14.24 -4.26 3.13
N PRO A 88 13.91 -4.36 1.83
CA PRO A 88 12.71 -5.07 1.38
C PRO A 88 12.89 -6.58 1.58
N ASP A 89 12.05 -7.19 2.42
CA ASP A 89 12.00 -8.65 2.65
C ASP A 89 11.30 -9.44 1.52
N PHE A 90 10.74 -8.73 0.53
CA PHE A 90 9.94 -9.24 -0.59
C PHE A 90 8.76 -10.12 -0.19
N GLU A 91 8.36 -10.16 1.09
CA GLU A 91 7.26 -11.02 1.56
C GLU A 91 5.91 -10.57 0.95
N ASN A 92 5.79 -9.27 0.66
CA ASN A 92 4.60 -8.64 0.11
C ASN A 92 4.92 -7.94 -1.22
N LEU A 93 5.27 -8.70 -2.24
CA LEU A 93 5.52 -8.20 -3.60
C LEU A 93 4.21 -8.17 -4.42
N SER A 94 3.80 -6.97 -4.85
CA SER A 94 2.74 -6.81 -5.86
C SER A 94 3.38 -6.62 -7.23
N ILE A 95 3.16 -7.59 -8.14
CA ILE A 95 3.60 -7.52 -9.54
C ILE A 95 2.36 -7.23 -10.39
N ASP A 96 2.29 -6.02 -10.97
CA ASP A 96 1.27 -5.71 -11.97
C ASP A 96 1.84 -6.00 -13.37
N SER A 97 1.13 -6.81 -14.16
CA SER A 97 1.43 -7.01 -15.57
C SER A 97 0.36 -6.34 -16.43
N THR A 98 0.77 -5.65 -17.49
CA THR A 98 -0.14 -5.14 -18.52
C THR A 98 0.09 -5.94 -19.78
N SER A 99 -0.95 -6.63 -20.28
CA SER A 99 -0.92 -7.27 -21.58
C SER A 99 -1.72 -6.44 -22.58
N VAL A 100 -1.10 -6.10 -23.71
CA VAL A 100 -1.77 -5.44 -24.84
C VAL A 100 -1.81 -6.45 -25.98
N LYS A 101 -3.01 -6.77 -26.48
CA LYS A 101 -3.13 -7.58 -27.70
C LYS A 101 -2.54 -6.80 -28.87
N ALA A 102 -1.50 -7.35 -29.48
CA ALA A 102 -1.02 -6.88 -30.77
C ALA A 102 -2.03 -7.23 -31.88
N HIS A 103 -2.15 -6.37 -32.89
CA HIS A 103 -2.93 -6.67 -34.09
C HIS A 103 -2.27 -7.84 -34.83
N GLN A 104 -3.03 -8.68 -35.53
CA GLN A 104 -2.50 -9.83 -36.27
C GLN A 104 -1.46 -9.45 -37.35
N HIS A 105 -1.41 -8.16 -37.75
CA HIS A 105 -0.44 -7.62 -38.70
C HIS A 105 0.73 -6.87 -38.03
N SER A 106 0.90 -6.98 -36.72
CA SER A 106 2.00 -6.33 -35.98
C SER A 106 3.37 -7.00 -36.19
N ALA A 107 3.42 -8.17 -36.83
CA ALA A 107 4.68 -8.78 -37.24
C ALA A 107 5.28 -7.95 -38.38
N GLY A 108 6.36 -7.21 -38.09
CA GLY A 108 7.11 -6.47 -39.09
C GLY A 108 7.65 -7.36 -40.21
N ALA A 109 7.92 -6.78 -41.37
CA ALA A 109 8.46 -7.50 -42.52
C ALA A 109 9.80 -8.20 -42.18
N LYS A 110 9.98 -9.43 -42.67
CA LYS A 110 11.28 -10.13 -42.57
C LYS A 110 12.37 -9.28 -43.22
N LYS A 111 13.42 -8.94 -42.48
CA LYS A 111 14.66 -8.41 -43.06
C LYS A 111 15.36 -9.54 -43.81
N THR A 112 15.31 -9.52 -45.14
CA THR A 112 16.22 -10.31 -45.96
C THR A 112 17.61 -9.67 -45.83
N LEU A 113 18.57 -10.36 -45.22
CA LEU A 113 19.97 -9.96 -45.32
C LEU A 113 20.32 -10.04 -46.80
N GLN A 114 20.60 -8.90 -47.42
CA GLN A 114 21.22 -8.90 -48.74
C GLN A 114 22.64 -9.40 -48.55
N ASP A 115 22.92 -10.60 -49.05
CA ASP A 115 24.31 -11.05 -49.21
C ASP A 115 24.97 -10.11 -50.20
N THR A 116 25.78 -9.21 -49.66
CA THR A 116 26.62 -8.29 -50.42
C THR A 116 27.66 -9.16 -51.11
N LYS A 117 27.57 -9.22 -52.44
CA LYS A 117 28.49 -9.95 -53.32
C LYS A 117 29.85 -9.26 -53.41
#